data_AF-A0A0U1KQX3-F1
#
_entry.id   AF-A0A0U1KQX3-F1
#
_cell.length_a   1.000
_cell.length_b   1.000
_cell.length_c   1.000
_cell.angle_alpha   90.00
_cell.angle_beta   90.00
_cell.angle_gamma   90.00
#
_symmetry.space_group_name_H-M   'P 1'
#
loop_
_entity.id
_entity.type
_entity.pdbx_description
1 polymer ?
#
loop_
_entity_poly.entity_id
_entity_poly.type
_entity_poly.pdbx_seq_one_letter_code
_entity_poly.pdbx_strand_id
1 'polypeptide(L)'
;MKFIIKLFLIILITVVFSGCMNTTEDNIILEGEGEMWKIQLVNPANKNAKLLIKPIKLSDNIQDISVTLFVGSSFEIGLEQTTLQKDEILSRSISEDMITDIKKQEKVKFIIKWNEKSEEIIIKNNSTKKAYN
;
A
#
# COMPACT_ATOMS: atom_id res chain seq x y z
N MET A 1 36.92 30.33 27.13
CA MET A 1 37.01 29.50 25.90
C MET A 1 36.42 28.08 25.99
N LYS A 2 36.05 27.54 27.16
CA LYS A 2 35.44 26.18 27.26
C LYS A 2 33.91 26.14 27.10
N PHE A 3 33.25 27.29 27.12
CA PHE A 3 31.77 27.40 27.05
C PHE A 3 31.24 27.51 25.62
N ILE A 4 31.99 28.13 24.70
CA ILE A 4 31.57 28.36 23.31
C ILE A 4 31.54 27.05 22.52
N ILE A 5 32.44 26.11 22.83
CA ILE A 5 32.52 24.79 22.18
C ILE A 5 31.29 23.92 22.53
N LYS A 6 30.75 24.05 23.75
CA LYS A 6 29.55 23.31 24.16
C LYS A 6 28.27 23.81 23.49
N LEU A 7 28.18 25.11 23.20
CA LEU A 7 27.01 25.71 22.55
C LEU A 7 26.95 25.35 21.06
N PHE A 8 28.10 25.22 20.40
CA PHE A 8 28.17 24.84 18.98
C PHE A 8 27.79 23.37 18.73
N LEU A 9 28.05 22.48 19.70
CA LEU A 9 27.69 21.06 19.60
C LEU A 9 26.17 20.82 19.70
N ILE A 10 25.44 21.68 20.42
CA ILE A 10 23.98 21.58 20.57
C ILE A 10 23.26 22.04 19.29
N ILE A 11 23.80 23.07 18.61
CA ILE A 11 23.25 23.58 17.34
C ILE A 11 23.47 22.59 16.19
N LEU A 12 24.55 21.81 16.22
CA LEU A 12 24.79 20.80 15.18
C LEU A 12 23.78 19.64 15.26
N ILE A 13 23.27 19.30 16.45
CA ILE A 13 22.31 18.19 16.62
C ILE A 13 20.89 18.58 16.16
N THR A 14 20.50 19.85 16.25
CA THR A 14 19.15 20.28 15.83
C THR A 14 18.98 20.33 14.31
N VAL A 15 20.05 20.55 13.54
CA VAL A 15 19.97 20.63 12.07
C VAL A 15 19.84 19.26 11.40
N VAL A 16 20.30 18.17 12.05
CA VAL A 16 20.19 16.82 11.46
C VAL A 16 18.77 16.24 11.59
N PHE A 17 17.95 16.76 12.51
CA PHE A 17 16.55 16.33 12.67
C PHE A 17 15.55 17.04 11.75
N SER A 18 15.95 18.09 11.03
CA SER A 18 15.09 18.73 10.02
C SER A 18 15.10 18.01 8.66
N GLY A 19 15.80 16.88 8.55
CA GLY A 19 15.77 15.99 7.38
C GLY A 19 14.68 14.91 7.42
N CYS A 20 13.79 14.93 8.42
CA CYS A 20 12.68 13.98 8.52
C CYS A 20 11.59 14.28 7.48
N MET A 21 11.54 13.39 6.48
CA MET A 21 10.32 12.96 5.80
C MET A 21 9.51 14.05 5.11
N ASN A 22 9.88 14.35 3.86
CA ASN A 22 8.86 14.58 2.84
C ASN A 22 8.16 13.25 2.53
N THR A 23 7.41 12.71 3.49
CA THR A 23 6.30 11.83 3.15
C THR A 23 5.22 12.75 2.59
N THR A 24 5.18 12.89 1.27
CA THR A 24 3.92 13.15 0.60
C THR A 24 2.95 12.12 1.19
N GLU A 25 2.01 12.57 2.02
CA GLU A 25 0.97 11.71 2.58
C GLU A 25 0.12 11.24 1.39
N ASP A 26 0.54 10.13 0.77
CA ASP A 26 -0.33 9.37 -0.10
C ASP A 26 -1.55 9.01 0.74
N ASN A 27 -2.74 9.51 0.38
CA ASN A 27 -3.95 9.22 1.12
C ASN A 27 -4.24 7.73 0.97
N ILE A 28 -3.92 6.94 2.00
CA ILE A 28 -4.23 5.51 2.05
C ILE A 28 -5.76 5.38 2.14
N ILE A 29 -6.38 4.90 1.07
CA ILE A 29 -7.82 4.62 1.02
C ILE A 29 -8.12 3.31 1.74
N LEU A 30 -7.28 2.30 1.52
CA LEU A 30 -7.48 0.96 2.02
C LEU A 30 -6.13 0.27 2.15
N GLU A 31 -5.93 -0.47 3.24
CA GLU A 31 -4.71 -1.21 3.51
C GLU A 31 -5.06 -2.53 4.19
N GLY A 32 -4.35 -3.58 3.78
CA GLY A 32 -4.46 -4.89 4.41
C GLY A 32 -3.19 -5.68 4.24
N GLU A 33 -2.99 -6.58 5.19
CA GLU A 33 -1.80 -7.40 5.27
C GLU A 33 -2.23 -8.85 5.48
N GLY A 34 -1.64 -9.72 4.69
CA GLY A 34 -1.71 -11.16 4.84
C GLY A 34 -0.41 -11.72 5.41
N GLU A 35 -0.21 -13.02 5.27
CA GLU A 35 1.01 -13.71 5.67
C GLU A 35 2.19 -13.35 4.75
N MET A 36 1.97 -13.32 3.43
CA MET A 36 3.03 -13.12 2.43
C MET A 36 2.95 -11.77 1.72
N TRP A 37 1.78 -11.12 1.76
CA TRP A 37 1.50 -9.96 0.93
C TRP A 37 0.88 -8.81 1.70
N LYS A 38 1.31 -7.60 1.37
CA LYS A 38 0.74 -6.35 1.81
C LYS A 38 0.09 -5.65 0.62
N ILE A 39 -1.14 -5.18 0.81
CA ILE A 39 -1.93 -4.50 -0.21
C ILE A 39 -2.28 -3.11 0.27
N GLN A 40 -2.07 -2.11 -0.58
CA GLN A 40 -2.42 -0.72 -0.32
C GLN A 40 -3.12 -0.11 -1.53
N LEU A 41 -4.28 0.50 -1.33
CA LEU A 41 -4.90 1.39 -2.29
C LEU A 41 -4.62 2.82 -1.85
N VAL A 42 -3.81 3.52 -2.64
CA VAL A 42 -3.40 4.90 -2.35
C VAL A 42 -3.99 5.86 -3.37
N ASN A 43 -4.36 7.06 -2.93
CA ASN A 43 -4.68 8.18 -3.79
C ASN A 43 -3.66 9.29 -3.56
N PRO A 44 -2.58 9.34 -4.36
CA PRO A 44 -1.60 10.42 -4.28
C PRO A 44 -2.30 11.73 -4.61
N ALA A 45 -2.08 12.78 -3.81
CA ALA A 45 -2.61 14.11 -4.14
C ALA A 45 -2.17 14.49 -5.57
N ASN A 46 -3.15 14.65 -6.48
CA ASN A 46 -2.98 14.99 -7.90
C ASN A 46 -2.63 13.83 -8.87
N LYS A 47 -2.91 12.55 -8.53
CA LYS A 47 -2.76 11.43 -9.47
C LYS A 47 -3.93 10.45 -9.37
N ASN A 48 -4.10 9.61 -10.41
CA ASN A 48 -5.00 8.46 -10.33
C ASN A 48 -4.61 7.56 -9.16
N ALA A 49 -5.61 6.98 -8.49
CA ALA A 49 -5.34 6.04 -7.43
C ALA A 49 -4.58 4.83 -7.95
N LYS A 50 -3.80 4.23 -7.04
CA LYS A 50 -2.95 3.08 -7.34
C LYS A 50 -3.22 1.97 -6.34
N LEU A 51 -3.41 0.78 -6.87
CA LEU A 51 -3.28 -0.45 -6.11
C LEU A 51 -1.80 -0.84 -6.09
N LEU A 52 -1.26 -0.98 -4.91
CA LEU A 52 0.10 -1.42 -4.62
C LEU A 52 0.01 -2.80 -3.96
N ILE A 53 0.70 -3.79 -4.53
CA ILE A 53 0.87 -5.11 -3.90
C ILE A 53 2.35 -5.33 -3.66
N LYS A 54 2.71 -5.50 -2.39
CA LYS A 54 4.09 -5.64 -1.94
C LYS A 54 4.28 -6.99 -1.23
N PRO A 55 5.33 -7.75 -1.56
CA PRO A 55 5.70 -8.94 -0.79
C PRO A 55 6.27 -8.58 0.60
N ILE A 56 5.90 -9.35 1.63
CA ILE A 56 6.37 -9.15 3.02
C ILE A 56 7.59 -10.01 3.33
N LYS A 57 7.52 -11.30 2.97
CA LYS A 57 8.51 -12.32 3.34
C LYS A 57 9.11 -13.02 2.13
N LEU A 58 9.50 -12.26 1.12
CA LEU A 58 10.15 -12.87 -0.04
C LEU A 58 11.62 -13.21 0.22
N SER A 59 11.96 -14.48 0.07
CA SER A 59 13.35 -14.94 0.00
C SER A 59 13.90 -14.86 -1.42
N ASP A 60 13.06 -15.10 -2.43
CA ASP A 60 13.45 -15.33 -3.83
C ASP A 60 12.52 -14.61 -4.82
N ASN A 61 12.87 -14.65 -6.11
CA ASN A 61 11.99 -14.16 -7.19
C ASN A 61 10.70 -15.00 -7.26
N ILE A 62 9.58 -14.34 -7.53
CA ILE A 62 8.30 -15.00 -7.72
C ILE A 62 8.00 -15.13 -9.20
N GLN A 63 7.49 -16.28 -9.62
CA GLN A 63 6.98 -16.50 -10.96
C GLN A 63 5.45 -16.56 -10.96
N ASP A 64 4.87 -16.23 -12.12
CA ASP A 64 3.45 -16.39 -12.42
C ASP A 64 2.53 -15.76 -11.35
N ILE A 65 2.78 -14.49 -11.05
CA ILE A 65 1.93 -13.77 -10.10
C ILE A 65 0.65 -13.29 -10.79
N SER A 66 -0.48 -13.59 -10.17
CA SER A 66 -1.76 -13.00 -10.50
C SER A 66 -2.44 -12.44 -9.26
N VAL A 67 -3.06 -11.27 -9.40
CA VAL A 67 -3.83 -10.61 -8.34
C VAL A 67 -5.22 -10.32 -8.84
N THR A 68 -6.19 -10.88 -8.13
CA THR A 68 -7.60 -10.68 -8.39
C THR A 68 -8.25 -9.88 -7.27
N LEU A 69 -8.95 -8.80 -7.63
CA LEU A 69 -9.75 -7.99 -6.72
C LEU A 69 -11.24 -8.22 -6.97
N PHE A 70 -11.95 -8.56 -5.89
CA PHE A 70 -13.40 -8.66 -5.83
C PHE A 70 -14.00 -7.50 -5.04
N VAL A 71 -14.96 -6.82 -5.66
CA VAL A 71 -15.77 -5.76 -5.04
C VAL A 71 -17.20 -6.31 -4.94
N GLY A 72 -17.59 -6.72 -3.73
CA GLY A 72 -18.82 -7.51 -3.54
C GLY A 72 -18.70 -8.91 -4.14
N SER A 73 -19.64 -9.29 -5.01
CA SER A 73 -19.62 -10.56 -5.77
C SER A 73 -18.99 -10.44 -7.16
N SER A 74 -18.58 -9.23 -7.56
CA SER A 74 -18.07 -8.94 -8.89
C SER A 74 -16.54 -8.96 -8.93
N PHE A 75 -16.00 -9.44 -10.05
CA PHE A 75 -14.58 -9.34 -10.38
C PHE A 75 -14.30 -7.99 -11.05
N GLU A 76 -13.33 -7.23 -10.53
CA GLU A 76 -13.05 -5.88 -11.05
C GLU A 76 -11.65 -5.75 -11.65
N ILE A 77 -10.63 -6.40 -11.07
CA ILE A 77 -9.25 -6.32 -11.56
C ILE A 77 -8.56 -7.67 -11.51
N GLY A 78 -7.95 -8.05 -12.63
CA GLY A 78 -6.91 -9.08 -12.72
C GLY A 78 -5.60 -8.45 -13.17
N LEU A 79 -4.58 -8.47 -12.31
CA LEU A 79 -3.21 -8.13 -12.65
C LEU A 79 -2.41 -9.43 -12.81
N GLU A 80 -1.62 -9.54 -13.87
CA GLU A 80 -0.77 -10.70 -14.14
C GLU A 80 0.64 -10.22 -14.46
N GLN A 81 1.64 -10.91 -13.91
CA GLN A 81 3.05 -10.66 -14.21
C GLN A 81 3.83 -11.97 -14.15
N THR A 82 4.67 -12.22 -15.16
CA THR A 82 5.41 -13.47 -15.30
C THR A 82 6.49 -13.63 -14.22
N THR A 83 7.10 -12.53 -13.77
CA THR A 83 8.11 -12.56 -12.72
C THR A 83 8.09 -11.28 -11.91
N LEU A 84 8.05 -11.41 -10.59
CA LEU A 84 8.23 -10.33 -9.63
C LEU A 84 9.61 -10.47 -8.97
N GLN A 85 10.45 -9.45 -9.14
CA GLN A 85 11.76 -9.43 -8.50
C GLN A 85 11.62 -9.25 -6.98
N LYS A 86 12.63 -9.67 -6.24
CA LYS A 86 12.72 -9.42 -4.80
C LYS A 86 12.55 -7.92 -4.52
N ASP A 87 11.69 -7.60 -3.55
CA ASP A 87 11.34 -6.25 -3.11
C ASP A 87 10.60 -5.37 -4.16
N GLU A 88 10.28 -5.91 -5.33
CA GLU A 88 9.48 -5.22 -6.33
C GLU A 88 8.03 -5.04 -5.85
N ILE A 89 7.47 -3.86 -6.10
CA ILE A 89 6.08 -3.52 -5.77
C ILE A 89 5.28 -3.53 -7.06
N LEU A 90 4.28 -4.40 -7.12
CA LEU A 90 3.29 -4.38 -8.19
C LEU A 90 2.43 -3.13 -8.04
N SER A 91 2.29 -2.37 -9.12
CA SER A 91 1.49 -1.16 -9.12
C SER A 91 0.52 -1.15 -10.30
N ARG A 92 -0.76 -0.88 -10.03
CA ARG A 92 -1.78 -0.70 -11.07
C ARG A 92 -2.62 0.53 -10.79
N SER A 93 -2.84 1.34 -11.82
CA SER A 93 -3.79 2.45 -11.77
C SER A 93 -5.23 1.93 -11.66
N ILE A 94 -6.02 2.56 -10.81
CA ILE A 94 -7.41 2.23 -10.52
C ILE A 94 -8.28 3.42 -10.92
N SER A 95 -9.41 3.17 -11.58
CA SER A 95 -10.35 4.22 -11.96
C SER A 95 -11.07 4.80 -10.74
N GLU A 96 -11.52 6.05 -10.84
CA GLU A 96 -12.27 6.71 -9.77
C GLU A 96 -13.62 6.02 -9.46
N ASP A 97 -14.29 5.50 -10.48
CA ASP A 97 -15.53 4.73 -10.32
C ASP A 97 -15.28 3.49 -9.47
N MET A 98 -14.19 2.78 -9.73
CA MET A 98 -13.82 1.60 -8.96
C MET A 98 -13.44 1.93 -7.51
N ILE A 99 -12.74 3.05 -7.27
CA ILE A 99 -12.52 3.55 -5.89
C ILE A 99 -13.85 3.81 -5.20
N THR A 100 -14.80 4.41 -5.91
CA THR A 100 -16.13 4.72 -5.39
C THR A 100 -16.88 3.45 -5.01
N ASP A 101 -16.78 2.40 -5.83
CA ASP A 101 -17.41 1.12 -5.53
C ASP A 101 -16.73 0.38 -4.38
N ILE A 102 -15.39 0.40 -4.31
CA ILE A 102 -14.61 -0.08 -3.15
C ILE A 102 -15.06 0.61 -1.86
N LYS A 103 -15.29 1.94 -1.90
CA LYS A 103 -15.74 2.73 -0.75
C LYS A 103 -17.14 2.37 -0.24
N LYS A 104 -18.02 1.86 -1.12
CA LYS A 104 -19.37 1.40 -0.76
C LYS A 104 -19.37 0.02 -0.09
N GLN A 105 -18.35 -0.80 -0.34
CA GLN A 105 -18.27 -2.14 0.25
C GLN A 105 -17.81 -2.07 1.71
N GLU A 106 -18.41 -2.89 2.58
CA GLU A 106 -17.91 -3.09 3.95
C GLU A 106 -16.59 -3.88 3.94
N LYS A 107 -16.44 -4.79 2.97
CA LYS A 107 -15.28 -5.66 2.85
C LYS A 107 -14.89 -5.81 1.39
N VAL A 108 -13.58 -5.89 1.17
CA VAL A 108 -12.98 -6.08 -0.14
C VAL A 108 -12.09 -7.30 -0.08
N LYS A 109 -12.14 -8.14 -1.10
CA LYS A 109 -11.39 -9.40 -1.15
C LYS A 109 -10.35 -9.37 -2.25
N PHE A 110 -9.13 -9.75 -1.91
CA PHE A 110 -8.05 -9.97 -2.84
C PHE A 110 -7.67 -11.45 -2.82
N ILE A 111 -7.45 -12.03 -3.99
CA ILE A 111 -6.83 -13.34 -4.16
C ILE A 111 -5.52 -13.12 -4.91
N ILE A 112 -4.41 -13.45 -4.28
CA ILE A 112 -3.09 -13.42 -4.90
C ILE A 112 -2.66 -14.86 -5.15
N LYS A 113 -2.29 -15.20 -6.39
CA LYS A 113 -1.71 -16.51 -6.73
C LYS A 113 -0.30 -16.31 -7.25
N TRP A 114 0.60 -17.21 -6.89
CA TRP A 114 2.01 -17.16 -7.28
C TRP A 114 2.67 -18.52 -7.07
N ASN A 115 3.60 -18.96 -7.92
CA ASN A 115 4.32 -20.24 -7.75
C ASN A 115 3.39 -21.40 -7.31
N GLU A 116 2.21 -21.54 -7.92
CA GLU A 116 1.15 -22.51 -7.58
C GLU A 116 0.51 -22.35 -6.17
N LYS A 117 0.95 -21.37 -5.39
CA LYS A 117 0.35 -20.97 -4.11
C LYS A 117 -0.73 -19.94 -4.32
N SER A 118 -1.56 -19.78 -3.30
CA SER A 118 -2.56 -18.72 -3.25
C SER A 118 -2.79 -18.23 -1.84
N GLU A 119 -3.14 -16.96 -1.74
CA GLU A 119 -3.50 -16.31 -0.49
C GLU A 119 -4.71 -15.41 -0.69
N GLU A 120 -5.60 -15.44 0.29
CA GLU A 120 -6.79 -14.60 0.35
C GLU A 120 -6.63 -13.54 1.43
N ILE A 121 -6.78 -12.28 1.03
CA ILE A 121 -6.72 -11.12 1.93
C ILE A 121 -8.07 -10.41 1.90
N ILE A 122 -8.75 -10.37 3.04
CA ILE A 122 -10.03 -9.68 3.21
C ILE A 122 -9.81 -8.42 4.04
N ILE A 123 -10.11 -7.28 3.45
CA ILE A 123 -9.87 -5.97 4.07
C ILE A 123 -11.22 -5.34 4.42
N LYS A 124 -11.41 -5.03 5.70
CA LYS A 124 -12.59 -4.29 6.18
C LYS A 124 -12.40 -2.82 5.86
N ASN A 125 -13.33 -2.24 5.10
CA ASN A 125 -13.31 -0.83 4.79
C ASN A 125 -14.01 -0.04 5.90
N ASN A 126 -13.25 0.72 6.68
CA ASN A 126 -13.78 1.54 7.77
C ASN A 126 -14.49 2.83 7.28
N SER A 127 -14.45 3.13 5.98
CA SER A 127 -15.08 4.32 5.40
C SER A 127 -16.61 4.31 5.50
N THR A 128 -17.23 3.13 5.56
CA THR A 128 -18.70 2.97 5.61
C THR A 128 -19.31 3.34 6.96
N LYS A 129 -18.52 3.47 8.04
CA LYS A 129 -19.02 3.87 9.37
C LYS A 129 -19.35 5.35 9.52
N LYS A 130 -18.88 6.22 8.62
CA LYS A 130 -19.07 7.69 8.74
C LYS A 130 -20.37 8.22 8.11
N ALA A 131 -21.23 7.38 7.54
CA ALA A 131 -22.44 7.83 6.84
C ALA A 131 -23.67 8.05 7.75
N TYR A 132 -23.58 7.78 9.06
CA TYR A 132 -24.65 8.01 10.02
C TYR A 132 -24.09 8.61 11.31
N ASN A 133 -24.00 9.94 11.37
CA ASN A 133 -24.03 10.75 12.58
C ASN A 133 -24.53 12.14 12.24
#